data_AF-A0A381VPZ0-F1
#
_entry.id   AF-A0A381VPZ0-F1
#
_cell.length_a   1.000
_cell.length_b   1.000
_cell.length_c   1.000
_cell.angle_alpha   90.00
_cell.angle_beta   90.00
_cell.angle_gamma   90.00
#
_symmetry.space_group_name_H-M   'P 1'
#
loop_
_entity.id
_entity.type
_entity.pdbx_description
1 polymer ?
#
loop_
_entity_poly.entity_id
_entity_poly.type
_entity_poly.pdbx_seq_one_letter_code
_entity_poly.pdbx_strand_id
1 'polypeptide(L)' 'MEFVRLINQYGLKGKVRANKSGCLDACELGPTVVIYPGGIWYNQFSLSDVEEIFKTSVL' A
#
# COMPACT_ATOMS: atom_id res chain seq x y z
N MET A 1 7.29 4.16 -7.43
CA MET A 1 6.25 3.79 -6.44
C MET A 1 6.31 2.28 -6.30
N GLU A 2 6.71 1.79 -5.13
CA GLU A 2 7.02 0.37 -4.93
C GLU A 2 5.79 -0.55 -5.08
N PHE A 3 4.64 -0.14 -4.54
CA PHE A 3 3.37 -0.82 -4.79
C PHE A 3 3.03 -0.97 -6.29
N VAL A 4 3.30 0.04 -7.12
CA VAL A 4 3.04 -0.03 -8.57
C VAL A 4 3.97 -1.04 -9.24
N ARG A 5 5.23 -1.13 -8.79
CA ARG A 5 6.18 -2.14 -9.27
C ARG A 5 5.67 -3.55 -8.98
N LEU A 6 5.23 -3.80 -7.74
CA LEU A 6 4.69 -5.09 -7.31
C LEU A 6 3.39 -5.45 -8.03
N ILE A 7 2.45 -4.52 -8.21
CA ILE A 7 1.23 -4.74 -9.01
C ILE A 7 1.57 -5.24 -10.42
N ASN A 8 2.60 -4.65 -11.05
CA ASN A 8 3.03 -5.07 -12.38
C ASN A 8 3.70 -6.46 -12.34
N GLN A 9 4.56 -6.69 -11.36
CA GLN A 9 5.30 -7.95 -11.18
C GLN A 9 4.35 -9.15 -11.01
N TYR A 10 3.26 -8.98 -10.26
CA TYR A 10 2.27 -10.05 -10.02
C TYR A 10 1.11 -10.06 -11.04
N GLY A 11 1.19 -9.26 -12.11
CA GLY A 11 0.16 -9.26 -13.17
C GLY A 11 -1.22 -8.72 -12.73
N LEU A 12 -1.25 -7.84 -11.72
CA LEU A 12 -2.47 -7.32 -11.11
C LEU A 12 -2.98 -6.02 -11.74
N LYS A 13 -2.39 -5.56 -12.84
CA LYS A 13 -2.86 -4.37 -13.58
C LYS A 13 -4.35 -4.53 -13.94
N GLY A 14 -5.13 -3.48 -13.68
CA GLY A 14 -6.58 -3.47 -13.93
C GLY A 14 -7.42 -4.16 -12.85
N LYS A 15 -6.80 -4.90 -11.93
CA LYS A 15 -7.46 -5.50 -10.75
C LYS A 15 -7.14 -4.74 -9.47
N VAL A 16 -5.88 -4.34 -9.31
CA VAL A 16 -5.39 -3.56 -8.17
C VAL A 16 -4.83 -2.24 -8.66
N ARG A 17 -5.11 -1.17 -7.91
CA ARG A 17 -4.59 0.17 -8.16
C ARG A 17 -3.88 0.67 -6.91
N ALA A 18 -2.69 1.23 -7.10
CA ALA A 18 -2.03 2.06 -6.10
C ALA A 18 -1.97 3.50 -6.61
N ASN A 19 -2.27 4.46 -5.75
CA ASN A 19 -2.17 5.89 -6.03
C ASN A 19 -1.65 6.63 -4.80
N LYS A 20 -1.16 7.86 -5.01
CA LYS A 20 -0.94 8.79 -3.90
C LYS A 20 -2.30 9.28 -3.41
N SER A 21 -2.50 9.35 -2.10
CA SER A 21 -3.67 9.99 -1.49
C SER A 21 -3.36 11.45 -1.16
N GLY A 22 -4.42 12.22 -0.90
CA GLY A 22 -4.32 13.46 -0.14
C GLY A 22 -4.20 13.17 1.37
N CYS A 23 -4.56 14.15 2.19
CA CYS A 23 -4.64 13.98 3.64
C CYS A 23 -5.66 12.88 3.98
N LEU A 24 -5.26 11.96 4.86
CA LEU A 24 -6.11 10.91 5.44
C LEU A 24 -6.29 11.09 6.95
N ASP A 25 -5.96 12.27 7.49
CA ASP A 25 -6.01 12.59 8.92
C ASP A 25 -5.12 11.71 9.82
N ALA A 26 -4.06 11.14 9.23
CA ALA A 26 -3.13 10.21 9.88
C ALA A 26 -1.69 10.73 9.96
N CYS A 27 -1.49 12.05 9.88
CA CYS A 27 -0.16 12.66 9.80
C CYS A 27 0.74 12.30 10.98
N GLU A 28 0.18 12.23 12.20
CA GLU A 28 0.92 11.92 13.43
C GLU A 28 1.40 10.46 13.50
N LEU A 29 0.85 9.58 12.65
CA LEU A 29 1.20 8.15 12.59
C LEU A 29 2.31 7.89 11.55
N GLY A 30 2.88 8.94 10.96
CA GLY A 30 3.97 8.84 9.99
C GLY A 30 3.48 8.40 8.60
N PRO A 31 4.37 7.83 7.77
CA PRO A 31 3.98 7.33 6.45
C PRO A 31 2.86 6.30 6.62
N THR A 32 1.77 6.54 5.91
CA THR A 32 0.52 5.79 6.06
C THR A 32 0.07 5.26 4.71
N VAL A 33 -0.38 4.00 4.68
CA VAL A 33 -1.08 3.40 3.55
C VAL A 33 -2.31 2.66 4.06
N VAL A 34 -3.41 2.78 3.31
CA VAL A 34 -4.65 2.04 3.56
C VAL A 34 -4.94 1.13 2.37
N ILE A 35 -5.29 -0.12 2.65
CA ILE A 35 -5.60 -1.14 1.65
C ILE A 35 -7.09 -1.50 1.73
N TYR A 36 -7.78 -1.37 0.61
CA TYR A 36 -9.19 -1.71 0.43
C TYR A 36 -9.36 -2.99 -0.40
N PRO A 37 -10.46 -3.75 -0.22
CA PRO A 37 -11.66 -3.42 0.57
C PRO A 37 -11.55 -3.67 2.08
N GLY A 38 -10.49 -4.31 2.57
CA GLY A 38 -10.35 -4.69 3.99
C GLY A 38 -10.21 -3.53 4.98
N GLY A 39 -9.88 -2.32 4.51
CA GLY A 39 -9.66 -1.16 5.38
C GLY A 39 -8.45 -1.34 6.29
N ILE A 40 -7.41 -2.03 5.80
CA ILE A 40 -6.19 -2.34 6.57
C ILE A 40 -5.25 -1.14 6.51
N TRP A 41 -4.85 -0.64 7.68
CA TRP A 41 -3.94 0.49 7.81
C TRP A 41 -2.54 0.03 8.21
N TYR A 42 -1.54 0.51 7.48
CA TYR A 42 -0.13 0.37 7.83
C TYR A 42 0.45 1.76 8.04
N ASN A 43 1.06 1.96 9.21
CA ASN A 43 1.61 3.21 9.70
C ASN A 43 3.07 3.00 10.13
N GLN A 44 3.86 4.07 10.21
CA GLN A 44 5.25 4.02 10.68
C GLN A 44 6.14 2.99 9.95
N PHE A 45 5.81 2.64 8.70
CA PHE A 45 6.57 1.67 7.92
C PHE A 45 7.64 2.34 7.06
N SER A 46 8.60 1.54 6.62
CA SER A 46 9.70 1.93 5.74
C SER A 46 9.57 1.27 4.37
N LEU A 47 10.43 1.66 3.42
CA LEU A 47 10.40 1.05 2.08
C LEU A 47 10.68 -0.46 2.08
N SER A 48 11.46 -0.98 3.04
CA SER A 48 11.75 -2.42 3.13
C SER A 48 10.54 -3.25 3.52
N ASP A 49 9.54 -2.64 4.18
CA ASP A 49 8.35 -3.35 4.67
C ASP A 49 7.29 -3.53 3.56
N VAL A 50 7.42 -2.80 2.45
CA VAL A 50 6.42 -2.77 1.38
C VAL A 50 6.20 -4.15 0.75
N GLU A 51 7.23 -4.97 0.60
CA GLU A 51 7.07 -6.31 0.03
C GLU A 51 6.25 -7.23 0.95
N GLU A 52 6.45 -7.15 2.26
CA GLU A 52 5.69 -7.93 3.24
C GLU A 52 4.23 -7.47 3.31
N ILE A 53 4.01 -6.15 3.37
CA ILE A 53 2.67 -5.54 3.34
C ILE A 53 1.90 -6.01 2.10
N PHE A 54 2.54 -5.99 0.93
CA PHE A 54 1.93 -6.41 -0.32
C PHE A 54 1.54 -7.89 -0.31
N LYS A 55 2.45 -8.78 0.11
CA LYS A 55 2.20 -10.23 0.17
C LYS A 55 1.09 -10.60 1.16
N THR A 56 0.93 -9.82 2.22
CA THR A 56 -0.03 -10.12 3.30
C THR A 56 -1.43 -9.57 3.02
N SER A 57 -1.52 -8.40 2.37
CA SER A 57 -2.78 -7.65 2.26
C SER A 57 -3.27 -7.41 0.83
N VAL A 58 -2.47 -7.70 -0.20
CA VAL A 58 -2.84 -7.48 -1.61
C VAL A 58 -2.94 -8.78 -2.41
N LEU A 59 -2.03 -9.73 -2.16
CA LEU A 59 -2.08 -11.07 -2.77
C LEU A 59 -3.17 -11.92 -2.12
#